data_AF-A0A524HCL5-F1
#
_entry.id   AF-A0A524HCL5-F1
#
_cell.length_a   1.000
_cell.length_b   1.000
_cell.length_c   1.000
_cell.angle_alpha   90.00
_cell.angle_beta   90.00
_cell.angle_gamma   90.00
#
_symmetry.space_group_name_H-M   'P 1'
#
loop_
_entity.id
_entity.type
_entity.pdbx_description
1 polymer ?
#
loop_
_entity_poly.entity_id
_entity_poly.type
_entity_poly.pdbx_seq_one_letter_code
_entity_poly.pdbx_strand_id
1 'polypeptide(L)'
;MAQNERSNYQNKVISSYYDNLNGIMLVKLQELVTDLYLADTKAKKDRLWDRAHKAMINLKIKPNIIGHIMQKKDVEVLAKNLQDWLSPTKKK
;
A
#
# COMPACT_ATOMS: atom_id res chain seq x y z
N MET A 1 -16.83 -15.38 16.47
CA MET A 1 -16.23 -14.03 16.31
C MET A 1 -14.83 -14.07 16.91
N ALA A 2 -13.78 -14.22 16.09
CA ALA A 2 -12.40 -14.18 16.55
C ALA A 2 -11.83 -12.80 16.21
N GLN A 3 -12.01 -11.83 17.11
CA GLN A 3 -11.48 -10.50 16.93
C GLN A 3 -9.97 -10.51 17.23
N ASN A 4 -9.21 -10.13 16.21
CA ASN A 4 -7.77 -9.85 16.22
C ASN A 4 -7.31 -9.10 17.48
N GLU A 5 -6.86 -9.82 18.50
CA GLU A 5 -6.02 -9.25 19.56
C GLU A 5 -4.59 -9.11 19.02
N ARG A 6 -4.39 -8.17 18.10
CA ARG A 6 -3.05 -7.63 17.88
C ARG A 6 -2.75 -6.75 19.09
N SER A 7 -1.84 -7.22 19.96
CA SER A 7 -1.39 -6.48 21.15
C SER A 7 -1.17 -5.01 20.82
N ASN A 8 -1.73 -4.10 21.63
CA ASN A 8 -1.68 -2.65 21.41
C ASN A 8 -0.27 -2.12 21.11
N TYR A 9 0.75 -2.78 21.65
CA TYR A 9 2.15 -2.49 21.35
C TYR A 9 2.53 -2.76 19.89
N GLN A 10 2.11 -3.90 19.32
CA GLN A 10 2.36 -4.25 17.92
C GLN A 10 1.68 -3.26 16.97
N ASN A 11 0.43 -2.85 17.27
CA ASN A 11 -0.27 -1.85 16.47
C ASN A 11 0.46 -0.50 16.50
N LYS A 12 0.98 -0.07 17.65
CA LYS A 12 1.77 1.17 17.77
C LYS A 12 3.06 1.12 16.96
N VAL A 13 3.79 0.00 16.98
CA VAL A 13 5.03 -0.16 16.19
C VAL A 13 4.74 -0.16 14.69
N ILE A 14 3.65 -0.81 14.26
CA ILE A 14 3.23 -0.80 12.84
C ILE A 14 2.79 0.62 12.41
N SER A 15 2.04 1.32 13.26
CA SER A 15 1.59 2.70 13.06
C SER A 15 2.78 3.65 12.86
N SER A 16 3.74 3.64 13.79
CA SER A 16 4.93 4.50 13.71
C SER A 16 5.86 4.20 12.54
N TYR A 17 5.84 2.97 12.02
CA TYR A 17 6.64 2.60 10.86
C TYR A 17 6.19 3.34 9.59
N TYR A 18 4.90 3.61 9.44
CA TYR A 18 4.35 4.28 8.26
C TYR A 18 4.19 5.79 8.41
N ASP A 19 4.23 6.31 9.64
CA ASP A 19 4.18 7.76 9.93
C ASP A 19 5.27 8.58 9.22
N ASN A 20 6.37 7.94 8.78
CA ASN A 20 7.51 8.60 8.14
C ASN A 20 7.72 8.20 6.67
N LEU A 21 6.68 7.69 6.00
CA LEU A 21 6.77 7.44 4.56
C LEU A 21 6.95 8.74 3.78
N ASN A 22 7.69 8.68 2.69
CA ASN A 22 7.91 9.83 1.82
C ASN A 22 6.59 10.21 1.13
N GLY A 23 5.99 11.34 1.55
CA GLY A 23 4.70 11.80 1.05
C GLY A 23 4.63 11.97 -0.47
N ILE A 24 5.70 12.44 -1.11
CA ILE A 24 5.75 12.58 -2.58
C ILE A 24 5.67 11.20 -3.25
N MET A 25 6.34 10.19 -2.69
CA MET A 25 6.27 8.83 -3.23
C MET A 25 4.91 8.17 -2.99
N LEU A 26 4.22 8.51 -1.89
CA LEU A 26 2.84 8.07 -1.65
C LEU A 26 1.87 8.68 -2.67
N VAL A 27 2.02 9.97 -3.00
CA VAL A 27 1.22 10.63 -4.07
C VAL A 27 1.44 9.93 -5.42
N LYS A 28 2.69 9.64 -5.78
CA LYS A 28 3.00 8.89 -7.02
C LYS A 28 2.38 7.49 -7.02
N LEU A 29 2.33 6.82 -5.87
CA LEU A 29 1.66 5.53 -5.77
C LEU A 29 0.14 5.66 -5.89
N GLN A 30 -0.45 6.75 -5.39
CA GLN A 30 -1.86 7.08 -5.59
C GLN A 30 -2.22 7.29 -7.06
N GLU A 31 -1.38 8.00 -7.80
CA GLU A 31 -1.54 8.16 -9.25
C GLU A 31 -1.52 6.81 -9.97
N LEU A 32 -0.57 5.91 -9.61
CA LEU A 32 -0.49 4.56 -10.17
C LEU A 32 -1.75 3.71 -9.87
N VAL A 33 -2.34 3.87 -8.69
CA VAL A 33 -3.61 3.20 -8.33
C VAL A 33 -4.75 3.68 -9.22
N THR A 34 -4.88 4.99 -9.43
CA THR A 34 -5.89 5.55 -10.34
C THR A 34 -5.67 5.06 -11.77
N ASP A 35 -4.44 5.05 -12.26
CA ASP A 35 -4.11 4.53 -13.59
C ASP A 35 -4.45 3.05 -13.74
N LEU A 36 -4.27 2.24 -12.67
CA LEU A 36 -4.63 0.83 -12.65
C LEU A 36 -6.14 0.62 -12.74
N TYR A 37 -6.93 1.44 -12.06
CA TYR A 37 -8.40 1.42 -12.17
C TYR A 37 -8.87 1.75 -13.59
N LEU A 38 -8.22 2.71 -14.25
CA LEU A 38 -8.58 3.17 -15.59
C LEU A 38 -7.97 2.31 -16.72
N ALA A 39 -7.04 1.42 -16.41
CA ALA A 39 -6.41 0.58 -17.42
C ALA A 39 -7.40 -0.47 -17.96
N ASP A 40 -7.51 -0.51 -19.27
CA ASP A 40 -8.42 -1.35 -20.05
C ASP A 40 -7.72 -2.56 -20.69
N THR A 41 -6.40 -2.49 -20.87
CA THR A 41 -5.59 -3.56 -21.46
C THR A 41 -4.71 -4.26 -20.44
N LYS A 42 -4.53 -5.58 -20.63
CA LYS A 42 -3.63 -6.40 -19.80
C LYS A 42 -2.19 -5.87 -19.82
N ALA A 43 -1.67 -5.52 -20.99
CA ALA A 43 -0.30 -5.01 -21.13
C ALA A 43 -0.07 -3.70 -20.36
N LYS A 44 -1.06 -2.78 -20.36
CA LYS A 44 -1.00 -1.54 -19.58
C LYS A 44 -1.04 -1.85 -18.08
N LYS A 45 -1.95 -2.73 -17.64
CA LYS A 45 -2.04 -3.18 -16.24
C LYS A 45 -0.72 -3.78 -15.76
N ASP A 46 -0.11 -4.68 -16.53
CA ASP A 46 1.16 -5.33 -16.15
C ASP A 46 2.28 -4.29 -15.95
N ARG A 47 2.42 -3.33 -16.87
CA ARG A 47 3.40 -2.24 -16.74
C ARG A 47 3.15 -1.34 -15.53
N LEU A 48 1.88 -1.07 -15.22
CA LEU A 48 1.51 -0.27 -14.04
C LEU A 48 1.79 -1.04 -12.74
N TRP A 49 1.53 -2.35 -12.70
CA TRP A 49 1.87 -3.20 -11.56
C TRP A 49 3.39 -3.27 -11.33
N ASP A 50 4.21 -3.32 -12.38
CA ASP A 50 5.67 -3.25 -12.24
C ASP A 50 6.14 -1.91 -11.65
N ARG A 51 5.49 -0.81 -12.03
CA ARG A 51 5.76 0.52 -11.46
C ARG A 51 5.32 0.59 -10.00
N ALA A 52 4.13 0.09 -9.68
CA ALA A 52 3.60 0.04 -8.32
C ALA A 52 4.52 -0.79 -7.41
N HIS A 53 5.02 -1.93 -7.89
CA HIS A 53 6.01 -2.75 -7.19
C HIS A 53 7.27 -1.96 -6.81
N LYS A 54 7.87 -1.28 -7.80
CA LYS A 54 9.07 -0.44 -7.58
C LYS A 54 8.80 0.70 -6.62
N ALA A 55 7.63 1.35 -6.73
CA ALA A 55 7.23 2.42 -5.83
C ALA A 55 7.09 1.93 -4.38
N MET A 56 6.47 0.76 -4.16
CA MET A 56 6.38 0.14 -2.83
C MET A 56 7.76 -0.21 -2.25
N ILE A 57 8.70 -0.71 -3.07
CA ILE A 57 10.09 -0.95 -2.64
C ILE A 57 10.77 0.35 -2.22
N ASN A 58 10.62 1.43 -3.01
CA ASN A 58 11.22 2.73 -2.73
C ASN A 58 10.62 3.40 -1.48
N LEU A 59 9.34 3.15 -1.22
CA LEU A 59 8.65 3.50 0.03
C LEU A 59 9.08 2.62 1.22
N LYS A 60 9.96 1.64 0.99
CA LYS A 60 10.40 0.67 2.00
C LYS A 60 9.24 -0.09 2.63
N ILE A 61 8.17 -0.36 1.87
CA ILE A 61 7.08 -1.21 2.36
C ILE A 61 7.62 -2.62 2.65
N LYS A 62 7.17 -3.23 3.74
CA LYS A 62 7.64 -4.57 4.15
C LYS A 62 7.46 -5.59 3.02
N PRO A 63 8.46 -6.43 2.70
CA PRO A 63 8.40 -7.37 1.57
C PRO A 63 7.19 -8.32 1.61
N ASN A 64 6.75 -8.77 2.78
CA ASN A 64 5.57 -9.63 2.91
C ASN A 64 4.28 -8.95 2.41
N ILE A 65 4.14 -7.64 2.67
CA ILE A 65 2.97 -6.87 2.21
C ILE A 65 3.04 -6.68 0.70
N ILE A 66 4.22 -6.34 0.17
CA ILE A 66 4.46 -6.25 -1.27
C ILE A 66 4.12 -7.58 -1.95
N GLY A 67 4.59 -8.70 -1.41
CA GLY A 67 4.31 -10.04 -1.92
C GLY A 67 2.81 -10.35 -1.97
N HIS A 68 2.08 -10.06 -0.88
CA HIS A 68 0.64 -10.26 -0.84
C HIS A 68 -0.11 -9.43 -1.90
N ILE A 69 0.27 -8.15 -2.06
CA ILE A 69 -0.33 -7.26 -3.05
C ILE A 69 -0.03 -7.76 -4.47
N MET A 70 1.24 -8.09 -4.76
CA MET A 70 1.67 -8.51 -6.09
C MET A 70 1.18 -9.92 -6.48
N GLN A 71 0.89 -10.78 -5.50
CA GLN A 71 0.26 -12.07 -5.76
C GLN A 71 -1.19 -11.90 -6.20
N LYS A 72 -1.93 -10.99 -5.55
CA LYS A 72 -3.33 -10.73 -5.88
C LYS A 72 -3.48 -9.87 -7.13
N LYS A 73 -2.58 -8.92 -7.35
CA LYS A 73 -2.70 -7.85 -8.37
C LYS A 73 -4.10 -7.24 -8.43
N ASP A 74 -4.68 -7.06 -7.24
CA ASP A 74 -6.00 -6.47 -7.04
C ASP A 74 -5.82 -5.00 -6.66
N VAL A 75 -6.41 -4.12 -7.47
CA VAL A 75 -6.28 -2.67 -7.29
C VAL A 75 -6.97 -2.20 -6.00
N GLU A 76 -8.05 -2.87 -5.57
CA GLU A 76 -8.76 -2.52 -4.33
C GLU A 76 -7.91 -2.83 -3.10
N VAL A 77 -7.15 -3.95 -3.15
CA VAL A 77 -6.22 -4.32 -2.09
C VAL A 77 -5.10 -3.28 -1.97
N LEU A 78 -4.51 -2.86 -3.10
CA LEU A 78 -3.49 -1.81 -3.08
C LEU A 78 -4.06 -0.47 -2.59
N ALA A 79 -5.25 -0.08 -3.06
CA ALA A 79 -5.91 1.17 -2.65
C ALA A 79 -6.19 1.22 -1.15
N LYS A 80 -6.66 0.11 -0.56
CA LYS A 80 -6.89 0.02 0.89
C LYS A 80 -5.61 0.17 1.70
N ASN A 81 -4.53 -0.49 1.29
CA ASN A 81 -3.23 -0.34 1.94
C ASN A 81 -2.73 1.10 1.83
N LEU A 82 -2.87 1.72 0.66
CA LEU A 82 -2.49 3.11 0.44
C LEU A 82 -3.29 4.07 1.33
N GLN A 83 -4.59 3.87 1.50
CA GLN A 83 -5.41 4.65 2.42
C GLN A 83 -4.92 4.54 3.87
N ASP A 84 -4.53 3.34 4.30
CA ASP A 84 -3.97 3.12 5.63
C ASP A 84 -2.62 3.85 5.80
N TRP A 85 -1.79 3.88 4.75
CA TRP A 85 -0.49 4.59 4.76
C TRP A 85 -0.62 6.11 4.69
N LEU A 86 -1.64 6.63 4.01
CA LEU A 86 -1.94 8.06 3.91
C LEU A 86 -2.66 8.59 5.15
N SER A 87 -3.38 7.73 5.86
CA SER A 87 -4.11 8.13 7.05
C SER A 87 -3.10 8.56 8.12
N PRO A 88 -3.12 9.83 8.56
CA PRO A 88 -2.38 10.22 9.73
C PRO A 88 -2.93 9.35 10.87
N THR A 89 -2.06 8.53 11.43
CA THR A 89 -2.40 7.60 12.50
C THR A 89 -3.20 8.38 13.54
N LYS A 90 -4.47 7.99 13.75
CA LYS A 90 -5.41 8.76 14.58
C LYS A 90 -4.78 8.93 15.97
N LYS A 91 -4.13 10.06 16.20
CA LYS A 91 -3.78 10.54 17.54
C LYS A 91 -5.11 10.85 18.21
N LYS A 92 -5.63 9.86 18.94
CA LYS A 92 -6.52 10.09 20.08
C LYS A 92 -5.68 10.00 21.34
#